data_AF-A0A5B0NID0-F1
#
_entry.id   AF-A0A5B0NID0-F1
#
_cell.length_a   1.000
_cell.length_b   1.000
_cell.length_c   1.000
_cell.angle_alpha   90.00
_cell.angle_beta   90.00
_cell.angle_gamma   90.00
#
_symmetry.space_group_name_H-M   'P 1'
#
loop_
_entity.id
_entity.type
_entity.pdbx_description
1 polymer ?
#
loop_
_entity_poly.entity_id
_entity_poly.type
_entity_poly.pdbx_seq_one_letter_code
_entity_poly.pdbx_strand_id
1 'polypeptide(L)'
;MAENSRSVESFLVEIKRDLLASVAEFLGTTVFLLMGLGGIQAAAISNEAAKEASRNSIANEVASVSQLLYISTSMSLALLASAWTFFRISGSVFNPNVAIALAMTGALKPIRFFLYVVAEVLAGITASAILNAILPGSLAVGCGLGVETKVWQGLVIEALLTGILTITVLFLAVEKHRATPFAPVAIGLVLFATHMFGVVFTGAAMNSARAFGPDVITGFKSYHWIYWIGPSIGSIVAAMIYLFLKSVEYESFNPKQDSDQVHDSPDLQGIEVKMRRRNTHYEKNNEFGYPAGGAQNPMPANFGLVSAPFPTSIYRGNMTDVCAPANPLPYESSRPQSPALRPRNGAPSISGGMSTIASARQLNTKGFSHNGAHIEHHENVDRTEELSPMTDGFVHERRTQNPTGSVC
;
A
#
# COMPACT_ATOMS: atom_id res chain seq x y z
N MET A 1 -6.51 41.64 -33.48
CA MET A 1 -5.98 40.42 -34.15
C MET A 1 -4.81 39.79 -33.39
N ALA A 2 -3.79 40.55 -32.95
CA ALA A 2 -2.63 39.99 -32.23
C ALA A 2 -2.93 39.38 -30.84
N GLU A 3 -3.97 39.85 -30.16
CA GLU A 3 -4.42 39.29 -28.87
C GLU A 3 -5.19 37.98 -29.06
N ASN A 4 -6.01 37.90 -30.10
CA ASN A 4 -6.73 36.70 -30.50
C ASN A 4 -5.77 35.60 -31.00
N SER A 5 -4.70 35.96 -31.72
CA SER A 5 -3.68 34.99 -32.15
C SER A 5 -2.85 34.45 -30.98
N ARG A 6 -2.50 35.29 -29.98
CA ARG A 6 -1.82 34.85 -28.75
C ARG A 6 -2.70 33.91 -27.90
N SER A 7 -4.00 34.18 -27.83
CA SER A 7 -4.95 33.33 -27.12
C SER A 7 -5.06 31.94 -27.77
N VAL A 8 -5.18 31.88 -29.09
CA VAL A 8 -5.22 30.60 -29.83
C VAL A 8 -3.91 29.82 -29.67
N GLU A 9 -2.76 30.49 -29.77
CA GLU A 9 -1.45 29.84 -29.60
C GLU A 9 -1.29 29.26 -28.18
N SER A 10 -1.68 30.01 -27.14
CA SER A 10 -1.67 29.50 -25.76
C SER A 10 -2.58 28.28 -25.58
N PHE A 11 -3.77 28.31 -26.16
CA PHE A 11 -4.73 27.21 -26.09
C PHE A 11 -4.21 25.94 -26.77
N LEU A 12 -3.58 26.07 -27.95
CA LEU A 12 -2.98 24.93 -28.65
C LEU A 12 -1.80 24.33 -27.88
N VAL A 13 -0.99 25.16 -27.22
CA VAL A 13 0.12 24.69 -26.37
C VAL A 13 -0.42 23.93 -25.16
N GLU A 14 -1.51 24.39 -24.54
CA GLU A 14 -2.16 23.68 -23.43
C GLU A 14 -2.71 22.33 -23.87
N ILE A 15 -3.46 22.28 -24.99
CA ILE A 15 -3.98 21.02 -25.54
C ILE A 15 -2.85 20.05 -25.86
N LYS A 16 -1.75 20.52 -26.46
CA LYS A 16 -0.59 19.66 -26.75
C LYS A 16 -0.03 19.03 -25.47
N ARG A 17 0.05 19.79 -24.38
CA ARG A 17 0.50 19.27 -23.08
C ARG A 17 -0.49 18.28 -22.49
N ASP A 18 -1.79 18.56 -22.58
CA ASP A 18 -2.83 17.66 -22.09
C ASP A 18 -2.86 16.33 -22.85
N LEU A 19 -2.64 16.37 -24.18
CA LEU A 19 -2.50 15.16 -25.01
C LEU A 19 -1.24 14.36 -24.68
N LEU A 20 -0.11 15.02 -24.46
CA LEU A 20 1.12 14.31 -24.04
C LEU A 20 0.95 13.67 -22.66
N ALA A 21 0.28 14.38 -21.75
CA ALA A 21 -0.02 13.85 -20.42
C ALA A 21 -0.99 12.67 -20.48
N SER A 22 -1.98 12.68 -21.39
CA SER A 22 -2.91 11.55 -21.56
C SER A 22 -2.24 10.31 -22.17
N VAL A 23 -1.25 10.50 -23.06
CA VAL A 23 -0.40 9.38 -23.52
C VAL A 23 0.37 8.76 -22.35
N ALA A 24 0.91 9.59 -21.45
CA ALA A 24 1.59 9.09 -20.26
C ALA A 24 0.63 8.37 -19.29
N GLU A 25 -0.59 8.87 -19.10
CA GLU A 25 -1.63 8.15 -18.34
C GLU A 25 -2.00 6.81 -18.98
N PHE A 26 -2.14 6.75 -20.31
CA PHE A 26 -2.40 5.51 -21.02
C PHE A 26 -1.28 4.49 -20.76
N LEU A 27 -0.02 4.90 -20.94
CA LEU A 27 1.14 4.03 -20.75
C LEU A 27 1.27 3.58 -19.29
N GLY A 28 1.17 4.51 -18.35
CA GLY A 28 1.30 4.20 -16.93
C GLY A 28 0.15 3.33 -16.41
N THR A 29 -1.09 3.58 -16.84
CA THR A 29 -2.24 2.72 -16.51
C THR A 29 -2.09 1.33 -17.12
N THR A 30 -1.56 1.24 -18.35
CA THR A 30 -1.31 -0.06 -19.00
C THR A 30 -0.27 -0.84 -18.21
N VAL A 31 0.83 -0.21 -17.80
CA VAL A 31 1.88 -0.85 -16.99
C VAL A 31 1.34 -1.27 -15.62
N PHE A 32 0.60 -0.41 -14.94
CA PHE A 32 -0.05 -0.70 -13.66
C PHE A 32 -0.97 -1.92 -13.78
N LEU A 33 -1.93 -1.89 -14.71
CA LEU A 33 -2.91 -2.96 -14.84
C LEU A 33 -2.29 -4.24 -15.40
N LEU A 34 -1.29 -4.15 -16.29
CA LEU A 34 -0.59 -5.33 -16.79
C LEU A 34 0.11 -6.09 -15.66
N MET A 35 0.84 -5.39 -14.78
CA MET A 35 1.50 -6.02 -13.63
C MET A 35 0.49 -6.51 -12.59
N GLY A 36 -0.47 -5.66 -12.23
CA GLY A 36 -1.46 -5.96 -11.20
C GLY A 36 -2.35 -7.14 -11.58
N LEU A 37 -3.03 -7.05 -12.74
CA LEU A 37 -3.91 -8.11 -13.26
C LEU A 37 -3.10 -9.37 -13.63
N GLY A 38 -1.85 -9.22 -14.07
CA GLY A 38 -0.96 -10.37 -14.31
C GLY A 38 -0.75 -11.23 -13.07
N GLY A 39 -0.56 -10.61 -11.89
CA GLY A 39 -0.52 -11.36 -10.63
C GLY A 39 -1.87 -11.95 -10.24
N ILE A 40 -3.00 -11.30 -10.56
CA ILE A 40 -4.32 -11.92 -10.35
C ILE A 40 -4.46 -13.18 -11.21
N GLN A 41 -4.05 -13.14 -12.49
CA GLN A 41 -4.07 -14.30 -13.37
C GLN A 41 -3.14 -15.41 -12.86
N ALA A 42 -1.94 -15.07 -12.40
CA ALA A 42 -1.00 -16.04 -11.82
C ALA A 42 -1.59 -16.74 -10.58
N ALA A 43 -2.27 -15.99 -9.72
CA ALA A 43 -2.97 -16.55 -8.56
C ALA A 43 -4.12 -17.48 -8.98
N ALA A 44 -4.87 -17.13 -10.02
CA ALA A 44 -5.96 -17.94 -10.57
C ALA A 44 -5.44 -19.28 -11.15
N ILE A 45 -4.39 -19.24 -11.98
CA ILE A 45 -3.78 -20.44 -12.57
C ILE A 45 -3.19 -21.35 -11.48
N SER A 46 -2.50 -20.76 -10.49
CA SER A 46 -1.97 -21.52 -9.35
C SER A 46 -3.06 -22.24 -8.56
N ASN A 47 -4.22 -21.59 -8.42
CA ASN A 47 -5.41 -22.16 -7.81
C ASN A 47 -5.96 -23.36 -8.56
N GLU A 48 -6.11 -23.23 -9.88
CA GLU A 48 -6.61 -24.30 -10.74
C GLU A 48 -5.67 -25.51 -10.73
N ALA A 49 -4.35 -25.28 -10.82
CA ALA A 49 -3.35 -26.34 -10.72
C ALA A 49 -3.41 -27.06 -9.36
N ALA A 50 -3.61 -26.33 -8.26
CA ALA A 50 -3.78 -26.92 -6.94
C ALA A 50 -5.07 -27.75 -6.82
N LYS A 51 -6.18 -27.28 -7.40
CA LYS A 51 -7.46 -28.03 -7.45
C LYS A 51 -7.30 -29.34 -8.21
N GLU A 52 -6.61 -29.32 -9.35
CA GLU A 52 -6.38 -30.51 -10.15
C GLU A 52 -5.51 -31.56 -9.41
N ALA A 53 -4.49 -31.10 -8.68
CA ALA A 53 -3.66 -31.96 -7.85
C ALA A 53 -4.43 -32.57 -6.65
N SER A 54 -5.48 -31.89 -6.18
CA SER A 54 -6.24 -32.24 -4.96
C SER A 54 -7.59 -32.91 -5.24
N ARG A 55 -7.77 -33.56 -6.40
CA ARG A 55 -9.01 -34.26 -6.85
C ARG A 55 -9.65 -35.27 -5.86
N ASN A 56 -9.04 -35.53 -4.70
CA ASN A 56 -9.56 -36.38 -3.61
C ASN A 56 -9.91 -35.64 -2.30
N SER A 57 -9.85 -34.31 -2.26
CA SER A 57 -10.21 -33.50 -1.08
C SER A 57 -11.17 -32.37 -1.49
N ILE A 58 -12.13 -32.03 -0.63
CA ILE A 58 -13.04 -30.89 -0.80
C ILE A 58 -12.20 -29.63 -1.06
N ALA A 59 -12.14 -29.18 -2.31
CA ALA A 59 -11.45 -27.96 -2.66
C ALA A 59 -12.33 -26.77 -2.22
N ASN A 60 -11.76 -25.85 -1.43
CA ASN A 60 -12.45 -24.62 -1.10
C ASN A 60 -12.75 -23.84 -2.39
N GLU A 61 -14.02 -23.51 -2.64
CA GLU A 61 -14.40 -22.65 -3.78
C GLU A 61 -13.92 -21.21 -3.58
N VAL A 62 -13.70 -20.81 -2.32
CA VAL A 62 -13.23 -19.47 -1.93
C VAL A 62 -11.71 -19.43 -1.93
N ALA A 63 -11.16 -18.31 -2.43
CA ALA A 63 -9.71 -18.07 -2.42
C ALA A 63 -9.14 -18.15 -0.99
N SER A 64 -7.98 -18.80 -0.86
CA SER A 64 -7.29 -18.89 0.43
C SER A 64 -6.76 -17.52 0.87
N VAL A 65 -6.53 -17.34 2.17
CA VAL A 65 -5.94 -16.10 2.70
C VAL A 65 -4.59 -15.78 2.03
N SER A 66 -3.78 -16.79 1.74
CA SER A 66 -2.51 -16.62 1.02
C SER A 66 -2.70 -16.07 -0.40
N GLN A 67 -3.78 -16.45 -1.09
CA GLN A 67 -4.09 -15.93 -2.43
C GLN A 67 -4.66 -14.53 -2.38
N LEU A 68 -5.53 -14.24 -1.40
CA LEU A 68 -6.02 -12.88 -1.16
C LEU A 68 -4.85 -11.93 -0.87
N LEU A 69 -3.88 -12.38 -0.08
CA LEU A 69 -2.65 -11.64 0.20
C LEU A 69 -1.82 -11.44 -1.08
N TYR A 70 -1.60 -12.50 -1.87
CA TYR A 70 -0.86 -12.42 -3.14
C TYR A 70 -1.49 -11.41 -4.11
N ILE A 71 -2.81 -11.50 -4.30
CA ILE A 71 -3.57 -10.57 -5.16
C ILE A 71 -3.43 -9.14 -4.66
N SER A 72 -3.60 -8.92 -3.36
CA SER A 72 -3.50 -7.60 -2.73
C SER A 72 -2.10 -7.02 -2.91
N THR A 73 -1.05 -7.82 -2.66
CA THR A 73 0.33 -7.39 -2.85
C THR A 73 0.62 -7.07 -4.32
N SER A 74 0.16 -7.89 -5.27
CA SER A 74 0.37 -7.67 -6.70
C SER A 74 -0.20 -6.35 -7.18
N MET A 75 -1.50 -6.12 -6.95
CA MET A 75 -2.18 -4.89 -7.38
C MET A 75 -1.55 -3.65 -6.76
N SER A 76 -1.17 -3.74 -5.48
CA SER A 76 -0.66 -2.59 -4.74
C SER A 76 0.78 -2.23 -5.05
N LEU A 77 1.66 -3.22 -5.21
CA LEU A 77 3.01 -2.97 -5.68
C LEU A 77 3.02 -2.48 -7.13
N ALA A 78 2.10 -2.99 -7.96
CA ALA A 78 1.93 -2.50 -9.32
C ALA A 78 1.52 -1.02 -9.35
N LEU A 79 0.55 -0.61 -8.53
CA LEU A 79 0.16 0.81 -8.42
C LEU A 79 1.32 1.63 -7.86
N LEU A 80 1.94 1.19 -6.77
CA LEU A 80 3.05 1.91 -6.14
C LEU A 80 4.17 2.17 -7.14
N ALA A 81 4.69 1.14 -7.79
CA ALA A 81 5.83 1.24 -8.70
C ALA A 81 5.50 2.08 -9.93
N SER A 82 4.33 1.86 -10.53
CA SER A 82 3.89 2.63 -11.70
C SER A 82 3.65 4.08 -11.31
N ALA A 83 2.94 4.32 -10.22
CA ALA A 83 2.63 5.67 -9.78
C ALA A 83 3.89 6.45 -9.43
N TRP A 84 4.87 5.82 -8.76
CA TRP A 84 6.16 6.43 -8.47
C TRP A 84 6.94 6.80 -9.73
N THR A 85 6.87 5.96 -10.77
CA THR A 85 7.57 6.17 -12.04
C THR A 85 6.96 7.33 -12.84
N PHE A 86 5.63 7.39 -12.91
CA PHE A 86 4.92 8.35 -13.76
C PHE A 86 4.46 9.62 -13.01
N PHE A 87 4.74 9.73 -11.70
CA PHE A 87 4.19 10.79 -10.84
C PHE A 87 4.46 12.19 -11.36
N ARG A 88 5.68 12.41 -11.87
CA ARG A 88 6.13 13.72 -12.38
C ARG A 88 5.74 13.98 -13.85
N ILE A 89 5.21 12.98 -14.54
CA ILE A 89 4.87 13.06 -15.96
C ILE A 89 3.39 13.45 -16.11
N SER A 90 2.50 12.65 -15.51
CA SER A 90 1.05 12.83 -15.65
C SER A 90 0.31 13.05 -14.33
N GLY A 91 0.98 12.82 -13.20
CA GLY A 91 0.36 12.78 -11.86
C GLY A 91 -0.02 11.36 -11.42
N SER A 92 0.07 10.38 -12.33
CA SER A 92 -0.27 8.97 -12.09
C SER A 92 -1.69 8.77 -11.56
N VAL A 93 -2.68 9.30 -12.29
CA VAL A 93 -4.08 9.22 -11.87
C VAL A 93 -4.58 7.78 -11.99
N PHE A 94 -4.33 7.16 -13.15
CA PHE A 94 -4.55 5.74 -13.45
C PHE A 94 -5.94 5.17 -13.10
N ASN A 95 -6.92 6.03 -12.88
CA ASN A 95 -8.21 5.67 -12.32
C ASN A 95 -9.25 6.76 -12.63
N PRO A 96 -10.27 6.44 -13.46
CA PRO A 96 -11.32 7.39 -13.81
C PRO A 96 -12.05 7.97 -12.60
N ASN A 97 -12.19 7.19 -11.52
CA ASN A 97 -12.90 7.62 -10.32
C ASN A 97 -12.06 8.61 -9.50
N VAL A 98 -10.76 8.36 -9.37
CA VAL A 98 -9.84 9.35 -8.76
C VAL A 98 -9.83 10.64 -9.59
N ALA A 99 -9.84 10.53 -10.92
CA ALA A 99 -9.92 11.68 -11.82
C ALA A 99 -11.16 12.56 -11.55
N ILE A 100 -12.32 11.97 -11.21
CA ILE A 100 -13.53 12.71 -10.81
C ILE A 100 -13.26 13.60 -9.60
N ALA A 101 -12.67 13.05 -8.54
CA ALA A 101 -12.37 13.82 -7.33
C ALA A 101 -11.34 14.92 -7.61
N LEU A 102 -10.31 14.65 -8.41
CA LEU A 102 -9.33 15.66 -8.81
C LEU A 102 -9.96 16.78 -9.64
N ALA A 103 -10.93 16.47 -10.50
CA ALA A 103 -11.67 17.47 -11.26
C ALA A 103 -12.55 18.32 -10.33
N MET A 104 -13.23 17.69 -9.36
CA MET A 104 -14.07 18.39 -8.37
C MET A 104 -13.29 19.34 -7.47
N THR A 105 -12.06 18.99 -7.11
CA THR A 105 -11.19 19.85 -6.27
C THR A 105 -10.39 20.88 -7.08
N GLY A 106 -10.55 20.90 -8.41
CA GLY A 106 -9.80 21.79 -9.30
C GLY A 106 -8.34 21.37 -9.54
N ALA A 107 -7.92 20.23 -9.00
CA ALA A 107 -6.58 19.67 -9.21
C ALA A 107 -6.36 19.14 -10.65
N LEU A 108 -7.45 18.82 -11.37
CA LEU A 108 -7.41 18.35 -12.76
C LEU A 108 -8.33 19.20 -13.64
N LYS A 109 -7.78 19.80 -14.70
CA LYS A 109 -8.55 20.60 -15.67
C LYS A 109 -9.60 19.74 -16.39
N PRO A 110 -10.80 20.26 -16.72
CA PRO A 110 -11.87 19.48 -17.35
C PRO A 110 -11.50 18.78 -18.67
N ILE A 111 -10.73 19.44 -19.55
CA ILE A 111 -10.28 18.84 -20.81
C ILE A 111 -9.33 17.67 -20.54
N ARG A 112 -8.36 17.88 -19.65
CA ARG A 112 -7.42 16.83 -19.24
C ARG A 112 -8.13 15.66 -18.56
N PHE A 113 -9.13 15.94 -17.71
CA PHE A 113 -9.97 14.92 -17.09
C PHE A 113 -10.60 14.00 -18.15
N PHE A 114 -11.23 14.56 -19.18
CA PHE A 114 -11.83 13.75 -20.23
C PHE A 114 -10.79 12.90 -20.98
N LEU A 115 -9.64 13.50 -21.33
CA LEU A 115 -8.55 12.79 -22.00
C LEU A 115 -7.98 11.65 -21.13
N TYR A 116 -7.88 11.85 -19.82
CA TYR A 116 -7.40 10.86 -18.86
C TYR A 116 -8.37 9.70 -18.75
N VAL A 117 -9.67 9.96 -18.56
CA VAL A 117 -10.68 8.90 -18.47
C VAL A 117 -10.68 8.02 -19.72
N VAL A 118 -10.57 8.61 -20.91
CA VAL A 118 -10.46 7.85 -22.16
C VAL A 118 -9.17 7.03 -22.20
N ALA A 119 -8.03 7.64 -21.86
CA ALA A 119 -6.73 6.97 -21.82
C ALA A 119 -6.72 5.79 -20.84
N GLU A 120 -7.27 5.96 -19.63
CA GLU A 120 -7.32 4.95 -18.59
C GLU A 120 -8.20 3.76 -18.99
N VAL A 121 -9.38 4.02 -19.55
CA VAL A 121 -10.29 2.96 -20.04
C VAL A 121 -9.65 2.16 -21.18
N LEU A 122 -9.04 2.85 -22.16
CA LEU A 122 -8.31 2.18 -23.25
C LEU A 122 -7.11 1.38 -22.74
N ALA A 123 -6.40 1.89 -21.74
CA ALA A 123 -5.30 1.18 -21.10
C ALA A 123 -5.77 -0.08 -20.36
N GLY A 124 -6.92 -0.02 -19.67
CA GLY A 124 -7.53 -1.19 -19.03
C GLY A 124 -7.88 -2.30 -20.03
N ILE A 125 -8.47 -1.93 -21.17
CA ILE A 125 -8.72 -2.88 -22.29
C ILE A 125 -7.39 -3.44 -22.80
N THR A 126 -6.40 -2.57 -23.06
CA THR A 126 -5.12 -2.95 -23.64
C THR A 126 -4.36 -3.92 -22.73
N ALA A 127 -4.23 -3.63 -21.44
CA ALA A 127 -3.58 -4.51 -20.47
C ALA A 127 -4.28 -5.88 -20.41
N SER A 128 -5.61 -5.89 -20.36
CA SER A 128 -6.40 -7.13 -20.32
C SER A 128 -6.22 -7.96 -21.61
N ALA A 129 -6.18 -7.30 -22.77
CA ALA A 129 -6.00 -7.96 -24.07
C ALA A 129 -4.61 -8.57 -24.22
N ILE A 130 -3.57 -7.86 -23.74
CA ILE A 130 -2.21 -8.38 -23.69
C ILE A 130 -2.16 -9.63 -22.81
N LEU A 131 -2.72 -9.58 -21.59
CA LEU A 131 -2.72 -10.74 -20.68
C LEU A 131 -3.45 -11.95 -21.28
N ASN A 132 -4.60 -11.73 -21.90
CA ASN A 132 -5.35 -12.80 -22.58
C ASN A 132 -4.58 -13.42 -23.76
N ALA A 133 -3.72 -12.64 -24.42
CA ALA A 133 -2.94 -13.13 -25.55
C ALA A 133 -1.67 -13.89 -25.13
N ILE A 134 -1.01 -13.48 -24.04
CA ILE A 134 0.31 -14.01 -23.67
C ILE A 134 0.29 -15.08 -22.57
N LEU A 135 -0.77 -15.12 -21.75
CA LEU A 135 -0.86 -16.06 -20.63
C LEU A 135 -1.74 -17.27 -21.00
N PRO A 136 -1.41 -18.47 -20.51
CA PRO A 136 -2.22 -19.65 -20.74
C PRO A 136 -3.54 -19.60 -19.94
N GLY A 137 -4.55 -20.31 -20.45
CA GLY A 137 -5.87 -20.42 -19.82
C GLY A 137 -6.81 -19.26 -20.15
N SER A 138 -8.04 -19.33 -19.66
CA SER A 138 -8.99 -18.23 -19.78
C SER A 138 -8.61 -17.07 -18.86
N LEU A 139 -8.84 -15.84 -19.32
CA LEU A 139 -8.62 -14.65 -18.51
C LEU A 139 -9.56 -14.66 -17.29
N ALA A 140 -8.99 -14.65 -16.10
CA ALA A 140 -9.66 -14.76 -14.79
C ALA A 140 -9.29 -13.60 -13.86
N VAL A 141 -9.24 -12.38 -14.41
CA VAL A 141 -8.81 -11.17 -13.68
C VAL A 141 -9.93 -10.15 -13.43
N GLY A 142 -11.14 -10.44 -13.93
CA GLY A 142 -12.31 -9.57 -13.81
C GLY A 142 -12.83 -9.46 -12.39
N CYS A 143 -13.54 -8.36 -12.10
CA CYS A 143 -14.19 -8.16 -10.81
C CYS A 143 -15.52 -8.94 -10.78
N GLY A 144 -15.88 -9.47 -9.61
CA GLY A 144 -17.13 -10.20 -9.43
C GLY A 144 -17.57 -10.23 -7.98
N LEU A 145 -18.87 -10.34 -7.76
CA LEU A 145 -19.41 -10.53 -6.42
C LEU A 145 -19.10 -11.96 -5.94
N GLY A 146 -18.43 -12.06 -4.79
CA GLY A 146 -18.06 -13.31 -4.14
C GLY A 146 -18.84 -13.55 -2.84
N VAL A 147 -18.77 -14.77 -2.30
CA VAL A 147 -19.30 -15.15 -0.97
C VAL A 147 -20.71 -14.61 -0.69
N GLU A 148 -21.64 -14.88 -1.61
CA GLU A 148 -23.06 -14.46 -1.52
C GLU A 148 -23.29 -12.93 -1.38
N THR A 149 -22.28 -12.11 -1.71
CA THR A 149 -22.39 -10.65 -1.65
C THR A 149 -23.49 -10.16 -2.60
N LYS A 150 -24.46 -9.44 -2.05
CA LYS A 150 -25.57 -8.84 -2.82
C LYS A 150 -25.07 -7.63 -3.60
N VAL A 151 -25.74 -7.31 -4.71
CA VAL A 151 -25.39 -6.17 -5.58
C VAL A 151 -25.27 -4.86 -4.82
N TRP A 152 -26.21 -4.56 -3.91
CA TRP A 152 -26.15 -3.33 -3.11
C TRP A 152 -24.99 -3.33 -2.11
N GLN A 153 -24.62 -4.50 -1.55
CA GLN A 153 -23.46 -4.62 -0.66
C GLN A 153 -22.18 -4.36 -1.44
N GLY A 154 -22.06 -4.96 -2.63
CA GLY A 154 -20.94 -4.70 -3.52
C GLY A 154 -20.81 -3.23 -3.91
N LEU A 155 -21.93 -2.56 -4.21
CA LEU A 155 -21.94 -1.13 -4.49
C LEU A 155 -21.39 -0.30 -3.31
N VAL A 156 -21.83 -0.59 -2.08
CA VAL A 156 -21.38 0.12 -0.88
C VAL A 156 -19.91 -0.17 -0.58
N ILE A 157 -19.47 -1.42 -0.73
CA ILE A 157 -18.07 -1.81 -0.54
C ILE A 157 -17.19 -1.05 -1.54
N GLU A 158 -17.54 -1.06 -2.83
CA GLU A 158 -16.77 -0.34 -3.86
C GLU A 158 -16.73 1.17 -3.61
N ALA A 159 -17.84 1.78 -3.15
CA ALA A 159 -17.85 3.18 -2.75
C ALA A 159 -16.92 3.47 -1.55
N LEU A 160 -16.99 2.65 -0.50
CA LEU A 160 -16.17 2.82 0.69
C LEU A 160 -14.68 2.70 0.36
N LEU A 161 -14.28 1.63 -0.33
CA LEU A 161 -12.88 1.36 -0.63
C LEU A 161 -12.30 2.43 -1.58
N THR A 162 -13.06 2.85 -2.59
CA THR A 162 -12.63 3.92 -3.48
C THR A 162 -12.54 5.26 -2.76
N GLY A 163 -13.46 5.54 -1.83
CA GLY A 163 -13.40 6.75 -0.99
C GLY A 163 -12.12 6.81 -0.15
N ILE A 164 -11.73 5.69 0.47
CA ILE A 164 -10.49 5.56 1.26
C ILE A 164 -9.24 5.76 0.36
N LEU A 165 -9.23 5.16 -0.83
CA LEU A 165 -8.14 5.38 -1.79
C LEU A 165 -8.07 6.85 -2.23
N THR A 166 -9.22 7.42 -2.59
CA THR A 166 -9.30 8.78 -3.16
C THR A 166 -8.96 9.85 -2.13
N ILE A 167 -9.45 9.73 -0.89
CA ILE A 167 -9.13 10.70 0.17
C ILE A 167 -7.62 10.70 0.46
N THR A 168 -6.96 9.54 0.37
CA THR A 168 -5.49 9.42 0.49
C THR A 168 -4.79 10.17 -0.64
N VAL A 169 -5.27 10.04 -1.88
CA VAL A 169 -4.72 10.79 -3.02
C VAL A 169 -4.85 12.30 -2.80
N LEU A 170 -6.02 12.77 -2.33
CA LEU A 170 -6.25 14.19 -2.10
C LEU A 170 -5.31 14.76 -1.02
N PHE A 171 -5.21 14.09 0.14
CA PHE A 171 -4.39 14.60 1.24
C PHE A 171 -2.89 14.40 1.07
N LEU A 172 -2.43 13.46 0.24
CA LEU A 172 -0.99 13.19 0.10
C LEU A 172 -0.40 13.66 -1.24
N ALA A 173 -1.17 13.63 -2.33
CA ALA A 173 -0.66 14.03 -3.65
C ALA A 173 -1.13 15.42 -4.08
N VAL A 174 -2.39 15.78 -3.81
CA VAL A 174 -2.93 17.10 -4.15
C VAL A 174 -2.42 18.15 -3.17
N GLU A 175 -2.61 17.92 -1.88
CA GLU A 175 -2.08 18.79 -0.83
C GLU A 175 -0.55 18.82 -0.85
N LYS A 176 0.02 20.00 -0.58
CA LYS A 176 1.47 20.22 -0.61
C LYS A 176 2.03 20.30 0.80
N HIS A 177 2.84 19.31 1.14
CA HIS A 177 3.52 19.17 2.43
C HIS A 177 4.80 18.36 2.25
N ARG A 178 5.60 18.18 3.31
CA ARG A 178 6.92 17.51 3.21
C ARG A 178 6.85 16.07 2.67
N ALA A 179 5.73 15.38 2.85
CA ALA A 179 5.54 13.99 2.42
C ALA A 179 4.94 13.84 1.01
N THR A 180 4.59 14.93 0.30
CA THR A 180 4.00 14.85 -1.05
C THR A 180 4.85 14.03 -2.06
N PRO A 181 6.20 14.10 -2.06
CA PRO A 181 7.00 13.24 -2.94
C PRO A 181 6.85 11.73 -2.67
N PHE A 182 6.41 11.36 -1.45
CA PHE A 182 6.20 9.98 -1.02
C PHE A 182 4.74 9.50 -1.17
N ALA A 183 3.85 10.34 -1.70
CA ALA A 183 2.44 10.00 -1.90
C ALA A 183 2.22 8.64 -2.61
N PRO A 184 2.98 8.25 -3.66
CA PRO A 184 2.73 6.98 -4.33
C PRO A 184 2.97 5.74 -3.45
N VAL A 185 3.85 5.81 -2.44
CA VAL A 185 4.04 4.72 -1.45
C VAL A 185 2.79 4.58 -0.59
N ALA A 186 2.32 5.69 -0.02
CA ALA A 186 1.14 5.68 0.85
C ALA A 186 -0.12 5.25 0.08
N ILE A 187 -0.30 5.73 -1.16
CA ILE A 187 -1.40 5.33 -2.05
C ILE A 187 -1.35 3.82 -2.34
N GLY A 188 -0.15 3.27 -2.63
CA GLY A 188 0.02 1.83 -2.81
C GLY A 188 -0.31 1.01 -1.56
N LEU A 189 0.11 1.47 -0.38
CA LEU A 189 -0.21 0.81 0.90
C LEU A 189 -1.71 0.87 1.22
N VAL A 190 -2.40 1.97 0.90
CA VAL A 190 -3.85 2.07 1.04
C VAL A 190 -4.55 1.15 0.04
N LEU A 191 -4.07 1.05 -1.20
CA LEU A 191 -4.59 0.08 -2.16
C LEU A 191 -4.42 -1.36 -1.62
N PHE A 192 -3.33 -1.64 -0.91
CA PHE A 192 -3.06 -2.96 -0.31
C PHE A 192 -4.08 -3.29 0.79
N ALA A 193 -4.27 -2.39 1.74
CA ALA A 193 -5.23 -2.55 2.82
C ALA A 193 -6.67 -2.72 2.28
N THR A 194 -7.04 -1.92 1.28
CA THR A 194 -8.36 -2.00 0.65
C THR A 194 -8.56 -3.26 -0.20
N HIS A 195 -7.52 -3.77 -0.86
CA HIS A 195 -7.59 -5.08 -1.54
C HIS A 195 -7.74 -6.24 -0.56
N MET A 196 -7.00 -6.21 0.56
CA MET A 196 -7.14 -7.23 1.61
C MET A 196 -8.58 -7.33 2.14
N PHE A 197 -9.31 -6.20 2.15
CA PHE A 197 -10.73 -6.17 2.44
C PHE A 197 -11.56 -6.62 1.22
N GLY A 198 -11.50 -5.91 0.11
CA GLY A 198 -12.52 -5.99 -0.95
C GLY A 198 -12.44 -7.20 -1.89
N VAL A 199 -11.27 -7.82 -2.04
CA VAL A 199 -11.04 -8.81 -3.12
C VAL A 199 -12.02 -9.98 -3.02
N VAL A 200 -12.27 -10.50 -1.82
CA VAL A 200 -13.15 -11.66 -1.62
C VAL A 200 -14.64 -11.35 -1.86
N PHE A 201 -15.05 -10.09 -1.69
CA PHE A 201 -16.47 -9.69 -1.78
C PHE A 201 -16.86 -9.15 -3.14
N THR A 202 -15.99 -8.34 -3.77
CA THR A 202 -16.31 -7.62 -5.02
C THR A 202 -15.26 -7.78 -6.11
N GLY A 203 -14.12 -8.42 -5.80
CA GLY A 203 -12.93 -8.42 -6.65
C GLY A 203 -12.12 -7.13 -6.53
N ALA A 204 -12.48 -6.22 -5.62
CA ALA A 204 -11.78 -4.96 -5.33
C ALA A 204 -11.49 -4.16 -6.61
N ALA A 205 -12.53 -3.63 -7.26
CA ALA A 205 -12.33 -2.83 -8.45
C ALA A 205 -11.64 -1.51 -8.11
N MET A 206 -12.31 -0.70 -7.27
CA MET A 206 -11.94 0.67 -6.89
C MET A 206 -11.62 1.63 -8.05
N ASN A 207 -11.82 1.16 -9.28
CA ASN A 207 -11.32 1.74 -10.51
C ASN A 207 -12.14 1.15 -11.66
N SER A 208 -12.94 1.99 -12.31
CA SER A 208 -13.82 1.57 -13.40
C SER A 208 -13.04 1.03 -14.60
N ALA A 209 -11.86 1.57 -14.93
CA ALA A 209 -11.03 1.06 -16.01
C ALA A 209 -10.49 -0.35 -15.71
N ARG A 210 -10.10 -0.62 -14.46
CA ARG A 210 -9.65 -1.93 -13.98
C ARG A 210 -10.74 -3.00 -14.02
N ALA A 211 -12.00 -2.62 -13.81
CA ALA A 211 -13.13 -3.53 -13.92
C ALA A 211 -13.61 -3.70 -15.37
N PHE A 212 -13.62 -2.60 -16.14
CA PHE A 212 -14.12 -2.58 -17.51
C PHE A 212 -13.24 -3.36 -18.48
N GLY A 213 -11.92 -3.20 -18.41
CA GLY A 213 -10.98 -3.85 -19.34
C GLY A 213 -11.15 -5.37 -19.47
N PRO A 214 -11.14 -6.13 -18.37
CA PRO A 214 -11.33 -7.58 -18.40
C PRO A 214 -12.73 -8.00 -18.87
N ASP A 215 -13.77 -7.23 -18.51
CA ASP A 215 -15.16 -7.55 -18.88
C ASP A 215 -15.44 -7.29 -20.37
N VAL A 216 -14.68 -6.41 -21.04
CA VAL A 216 -14.70 -6.29 -22.52
C VAL A 216 -14.29 -7.59 -23.21
N ILE A 217 -13.40 -8.37 -22.58
CA ILE A 217 -12.84 -9.61 -23.16
C ILE A 217 -13.67 -10.82 -22.73
N THR A 218 -14.03 -10.87 -21.45
CA THR A 218 -14.69 -12.02 -20.81
C THR A 218 -16.21 -11.94 -20.78
N GLY A 219 -16.77 -10.77 -21.12
CA GLY A 219 -18.20 -10.49 -21.11
C GLY A 219 -18.65 -9.76 -19.84
N PHE A 220 -19.68 -8.92 -20.01
CA PHE A 220 -20.22 -8.11 -18.92
C PHE A 220 -21.23 -8.87 -18.07
N LYS A 221 -21.10 -8.74 -16.75
CA LYS A 221 -22.10 -9.20 -15.78
C LYS A 221 -23.24 -8.18 -15.68
N SER A 222 -24.46 -8.63 -15.39
CA SER A 222 -25.64 -7.74 -15.29
C SER A 222 -25.48 -6.62 -14.25
N TYR A 223 -24.67 -6.85 -13.22
CA TYR A 223 -24.38 -5.89 -12.16
C TYR A 223 -23.10 -5.05 -12.40
N HIS A 224 -22.46 -5.12 -13.57
CA HIS A 224 -21.19 -4.43 -13.85
C HIS A 224 -21.24 -2.92 -13.54
N TRP A 225 -22.41 -2.30 -13.67
CA TRP A 225 -22.65 -0.89 -13.37
C TRP A 225 -22.21 -0.47 -11.95
N ILE A 226 -22.18 -1.39 -10.98
CA ILE A 226 -21.72 -1.07 -9.62
C ILE A 226 -20.24 -0.65 -9.60
N TYR A 227 -19.42 -1.14 -10.53
CA TYR A 227 -18.00 -0.79 -10.65
C TYR A 227 -17.77 0.58 -11.32
N TRP A 228 -18.84 1.23 -11.77
CA TRP A 228 -18.85 2.62 -12.20
C TRP A 228 -19.44 3.52 -11.11
N ILE A 229 -20.65 3.19 -10.66
CA ILE A 229 -21.38 4.02 -9.71
C ILE A 229 -20.77 3.98 -8.31
N GLY A 230 -20.41 2.80 -7.81
CA GLY A 230 -19.83 2.64 -6.47
C GLY A 230 -18.55 3.46 -6.32
N PRO A 231 -17.52 3.21 -7.14
CA PRO A 231 -16.29 3.98 -7.09
C PRO A 231 -16.49 5.50 -7.26
N SER A 232 -17.38 5.92 -8.17
CA SER A 232 -17.69 7.35 -8.36
C SER A 232 -18.32 7.99 -7.13
N ILE A 233 -19.26 7.31 -6.44
CA ILE A 233 -19.82 7.79 -5.16
C ILE A 233 -18.71 7.95 -4.13
N GLY A 234 -17.82 6.96 -4.01
CA GLY A 234 -16.68 7.01 -3.10
C GLY A 234 -15.79 8.23 -3.34
N SER A 235 -15.43 8.49 -4.60
CA SER A 235 -14.60 9.63 -4.98
C SER A 235 -15.29 10.98 -4.75
N ILE A 236 -16.60 11.09 -5.02
CA ILE A 236 -17.39 12.30 -4.73
C ILE A 236 -17.41 12.57 -3.21
N VAL A 237 -17.66 11.55 -2.40
CA VAL A 237 -17.66 11.67 -0.93
C VAL A 237 -16.27 12.08 -0.41
N ALA A 238 -15.20 11.46 -0.93
CA ALA A 238 -13.84 11.84 -0.57
C ALA A 238 -13.53 13.30 -0.92
N ALA A 239 -13.93 13.77 -2.10
CA ALA A 239 -13.77 15.17 -2.50
C ALA A 239 -14.56 16.13 -1.59
N MET A 240 -15.80 15.80 -1.22
CA MET A 240 -16.59 16.61 -0.28
C MET A 240 -15.93 16.69 1.11
N ILE A 241 -15.43 15.56 1.63
CA ILE A 241 -14.70 15.54 2.92
C ILE A 241 -13.44 16.39 2.84
N TYR A 242 -12.65 16.24 1.77
CA TYR A 242 -11.44 17.04 1.56
C TYR A 242 -11.76 18.54 1.50
N LEU A 243 -12.74 18.95 0.69
CA LEU A 243 -13.14 20.36 0.55
C LEU A 243 -13.67 20.93 1.87
N PHE A 244 -14.45 20.15 2.63
CA PHE A 244 -14.91 20.55 3.95
C PHE A 244 -13.72 20.76 4.91
N LEU A 245 -12.79 19.82 4.99
CA LEU A 245 -11.61 19.93 5.87
C LEU A 245 -10.72 21.12 5.48
N LYS A 246 -10.57 21.40 4.17
CA LYS A 246 -9.89 22.62 3.70
C LYS A 246 -10.63 23.89 4.11
N SER A 247 -11.97 23.89 4.08
CA SER A 247 -12.77 25.06 4.46
C SER A 247 -12.67 25.43 5.95
N VAL A 248 -12.28 24.47 6.80
CA VAL A 248 -12.07 24.67 8.25
C VAL A 248 -10.59 24.72 8.62
N GLU A 249 -9.70 24.88 7.63
CA GLU A 249 -8.25 25.00 7.82
C GLU A 249 -7.68 23.89 8.72
N TYR A 250 -7.94 22.63 8.35
CA TYR A 250 -7.58 21.45 9.16
C TYR A 250 -6.10 21.39 9.59
N GLU A 251 -5.21 22.06 8.85
CA GLU A 251 -3.78 22.18 9.17
C GLU A 251 -3.54 22.87 10.52
N SER A 252 -4.48 23.70 10.96
CA SER A 252 -4.44 24.37 12.26
C SER A 252 -4.79 23.46 13.45
N PHE A 253 -5.46 22.33 13.21
CA PHE A 253 -5.90 21.43 14.29
C PHE A 253 -4.75 20.68 14.93
N ASN A 254 -3.70 20.38 14.16
CA ASN A 254 -2.47 19.76 14.64
C ASN A 254 -1.27 20.39 13.90
N PRO A 255 -0.89 21.62 14.28
CA PRO A 255 0.09 22.41 13.55
C PRO A 255 1.47 21.76 13.64
N LYS A 256 2.29 21.98 12.61
CA LYS A 256 3.71 21.55 12.55
C LYS A 256 3.93 20.04 12.55
N GLN A 257 2.89 19.24 12.30
CA GLN A 257 3.02 17.78 12.31
C GLN A 257 3.88 17.24 11.16
N ASP A 258 4.03 18.01 10.09
CA ASP A 258 4.94 17.71 9.00
C ASP A 258 6.29 18.45 9.14
N SER A 259 6.59 19.04 10.31
CA SER A 259 7.84 19.75 10.58
C SER A 259 9.05 18.83 10.70
N ASP A 260 10.16 19.23 10.08
CA ASP A 260 11.50 18.65 10.28
C ASP A 260 12.40 19.56 11.13
N GLN A 261 11.86 20.66 11.63
CA GLN A 261 12.60 21.63 12.42
C GLN A 261 12.76 21.10 13.85
N VAL A 262 14.00 21.00 14.30
CA VAL A 262 14.32 20.47 15.64
C VAL A 262 13.61 21.25 16.76
N HIS A 263 13.44 22.56 16.59
CA HIS A 263 12.79 23.42 17.58
C HIS A 263 11.29 23.18 17.74
N ASP A 264 10.65 22.44 16.82
CA ASP A 264 9.25 22.04 16.94
C ASP A 264 9.07 20.75 17.75
N SER A 265 10.17 20.08 18.13
CA SER A 265 10.12 18.93 19.04
C SER A 265 9.84 19.37 20.48
N PRO A 266 9.23 18.51 21.31
CA PRO A 266 9.03 18.81 22.73
C PRO A 266 10.34 19.17 23.43
N ASP A 267 10.32 20.22 24.26
CA ASP A 267 11.48 20.60 25.08
C ASP A 267 11.69 19.55 26.18
N LEU A 268 12.89 18.95 26.20
CA LEU A 268 13.27 17.94 27.17
C LEU A 268 14.09 18.52 28.34
N GLN A 269 14.28 19.85 28.40
CA GLN A 269 14.99 20.49 29.51
C GLN A 269 14.26 20.22 30.83
N GLY A 270 14.95 19.54 31.77
CA GLY A 270 14.42 19.21 33.09
C GLY A 270 13.77 17.83 33.23
N ILE A 271 13.65 17.05 32.14
CA ILE A 271 13.23 15.65 32.24
C ILE A 271 14.45 14.80 32.62
N GLU A 272 14.59 14.50 33.92
CA GLU A 272 15.56 13.51 34.39
C GLU A 272 15.13 12.13 33.88
N VAL A 273 15.73 11.68 32.78
CA VAL A 273 15.57 10.30 32.30
C VAL A 273 16.23 9.40 33.34
N LYS A 274 15.43 8.93 34.30
CA LYS A 274 15.84 7.93 35.28
C LYS A 274 16.02 6.63 34.53
N MET A 275 17.17 6.45 33.87
CA MET A 275 17.60 5.17 33.35
C MET A 275 17.60 4.23 34.54
N ARG A 276 16.58 3.39 34.65
CA ARG A 276 16.58 2.26 35.58
C ARG A 276 17.65 1.31 35.06
N ARG A 277 18.92 1.57 35.39
CA ARG A 277 19.99 0.58 35.33
C ARG A 277 19.46 -0.60 36.12
N ARG A 278 19.05 -1.65 35.41
CA ARG A 278 18.87 -2.95 36.02
C ARG A 278 20.29 -3.39 36.37
N ASN A 279 20.71 -3.12 37.60
CA ASN A 279 21.99 -3.62 38.12
C ASN A 279 21.92 -5.15 38.10
N THR A 280 22.46 -5.77 37.06
CA THR A 280 22.98 -7.13 37.19
C THR A 280 24.17 -7.03 38.14
N HIS A 281 23.95 -7.40 39.40
CA HIS A 281 25.02 -7.59 40.37
C HIS A 281 25.95 -8.67 39.82
N TYR A 282 27.15 -8.28 39.41
CA TYR A 282 28.27 -9.20 39.32
C TYR A 282 29.00 -9.06 40.66
N GLU A 283 28.67 -9.92 41.62
CA GLU A 283 29.37 -9.99 42.89
C GLU A 283 30.84 -10.31 42.62
N LYS A 284 31.71 -9.36 42.96
CA LYS A 284 33.15 -9.52 42.92
C LYS A 284 33.64 -9.61 44.36
N ASN A 285 33.42 -10.76 44.99
CA ASN A 285 34.02 -11.08 46.28
C ASN A 285 35.50 -11.40 46.06
N ASN A 286 36.34 -10.37 46.13
CA ASN A 286 37.79 -10.51 46.25
C ASN A 286 38.15 -10.45 47.74
N GLU A 287 38.14 -11.59 48.39
CA GLU A 287 39.02 -11.85 49.51
C GLU A 287 39.44 -13.32 49.42
N PHE A 288 40.71 -13.53 49.06
CA PHE A 288 41.62 -14.65 49.39
C PHE A 288 42.68 -14.80 48.28
N GLY A 289 43.94 -14.80 48.70
CA GLY A 289 45.10 -14.85 47.83
C GLY A 289 45.17 -16.11 46.97
N TYR A 290 45.84 -16.00 45.82
CA TYR A 290 46.12 -17.14 44.96
C TYR A 290 47.17 -18.07 45.60
N PRO A 291 46.91 -19.38 45.61
CA PRO A 291 47.93 -20.35 45.23
C PRO A 291 47.62 -20.87 43.82
N ALA A 292 48.66 -20.94 43.01
CA ALA A 292 48.64 -21.57 41.70
C ALA A 292 48.35 -23.07 41.82
N GLY A 293 47.56 -23.60 40.88
CA GLY A 293 47.57 -25.03 40.55
C GLY A 293 46.22 -25.66 40.21
N GLY A 294 46.19 -26.37 39.08
CA GLY A 294 45.49 -27.65 38.98
C GLY A 294 43.99 -27.65 38.68
N ALA A 295 43.67 -27.66 37.39
CA ALA A 295 42.85 -28.65 36.68
C ALA A 295 41.43 -29.09 37.17
N GLN A 296 40.57 -29.32 36.17
CA GLN A 296 39.55 -30.38 36.03
C GLN A 296 38.06 -29.96 35.96
N ASN A 297 37.55 -29.98 34.71
CA ASN A 297 36.26 -30.54 34.26
C ASN A 297 34.93 -29.73 34.38
N PRO A 298 33.94 -30.02 33.51
CA PRO A 298 33.18 -29.02 32.74
C PRO A 298 31.74 -28.76 33.22
N MET A 299 31.12 -27.67 32.73
CA MET A 299 29.69 -27.39 32.92
C MET A 299 28.79 -28.13 31.91
N PRO A 300 27.58 -28.56 32.31
CA PRO A 300 26.62 -29.22 31.44
C PRO A 300 25.84 -28.22 30.58
N ALA A 301 25.52 -28.68 29.36
CA ALA A 301 24.75 -27.97 28.36
C ALA A 301 23.25 -27.97 28.70
N ASN A 302 22.63 -26.80 28.70
CA ASN A 302 21.34 -26.51 28.05
C ASN A 302 20.80 -25.15 28.52
N PHE A 303 20.97 -24.12 27.70
CA PHE A 303 19.95 -23.09 27.41
C PHE A 303 20.52 -22.15 26.33
N GLY A 304 20.48 -22.60 25.07
CA GLY A 304 20.81 -21.80 23.90
C GLY A 304 19.56 -21.09 23.38
N LEU A 305 19.60 -19.76 23.31
CA LEU A 305 18.67 -18.96 22.52
C LEU A 305 19.06 -19.10 21.05
N VAL A 306 18.16 -19.69 20.26
CA VAL A 306 18.27 -19.86 18.82
C VAL A 306 18.00 -18.51 18.15
N SER A 307 19.03 -17.93 17.53
CA SER A 307 18.90 -16.92 16.48
C SER A 307 18.79 -17.64 15.13
N ALA A 308 17.73 -17.36 14.36
CA ALA A 308 17.59 -17.86 12.99
C ALA A 308 18.17 -16.85 11.98
N PRO A 309 18.78 -17.29 10.86
CA PRO A 309 19.71 -16.48 10.06
C PRO A 309 19.11 -15.94 8.74
N PHE A 310 19.69 -14.84 8.25
CA PHE A 310 19.64 -14.41 6.84
C PHE A 310 20.45 -15.40 5.96
N PRO A 311 20.02 -15.73 4.72
CA PRO A 311 20.82 -16.53 3.83
C PRO A 311 21.63 -15.63 2.90
N THR A 312 22.94 -15.49 3.15
CA THR A 312 23.90 -15.09 2.11
C THR A 312 25.04 -16.10 2.06
N SER A 313 25.12 -16.76 0.90
CA SER A 313 26.34 -17.12 0.18
C SER A 313 27.48 -17.76 0.99
N ILE A 314 27.52 -19.09 1.00
CA ILE A 314 28.77 -19.83 1.24
C ILE A 314 29.59 -19.82 -0.06
N TYR A 315 30.57 -18.92 -0.13
CA TYR A 315 31.82 -19.17 -0.83
C TYR A 315 32.94 -18.89 0.17
N ARG A 316 33.47 -19.97 0.76
CA ARG A 316 34.66 -19.94 1.61
C ARG A 316 35.86 -20.03 0.68
N GLY A 317 36.61 -18.93 0.57
CA GLY A 317 37.91 -18.92 -0.10
C GLY A 317 38.93 -19.72 0.68
N ASN A 318 39.78 -20.44 -0.04
CA ASN A 318 41.14 -20.73 0.40
C ASN A 318 42.05 -20.47 -0.82
N MET A 319 42.95 -19.51 -0.67
CA MET A 319 43.99 -19.16 -1.64
C MET A 319 45.12 -20.17 -1.55
N THR A 320 45.51 -20.75 -2.69
CA THR A 320 46.91 -21.04 -3.04
C THR A 320 47.05 -20.99 -4.57
N ASP A 321 48.16 -20.41 -5.01
CA ASP A 321 48.56 -20.06 -6.38
C ASP A 321 48.49 -21.19 -7.43
N VAL A 322 48.35 -20.81 -8.72
CA VAL A 322 49.18 -21.18 -9.90
C VAL A 322 48.42 -20.94 -11.23
N CYS A 323 49.18 -20.54 -12.25
CA CYS A 323 48.81 -20.10 -13.61
C CYS A 323 48.03 -21.11 -14.50
N ALA A 324 47.38 -20.57 -15.55
CA ALA A 324 46.49 -21.14 -16.60
C ALA A 324 47.08 -22.30 -17.49
N PRO A 325 46.45 -22.82 -18.60
CA PRO A 325 45.09 -22.70 -19.20
C PRO A 325 44.45 -24.05 -19.72
N ALA A 326 43.25 -23.95 -20.36
CA ALA A 326 42.66 -24.81 -21.43
C ALA A 326 41.74 -26.05 -21.14
N ASN A 327 40.60 -26.06 -21.87
CA ASN A 327 39.54 -27.08 -22.14
C ASN A 327 40.02 -28.51 -22.59
N PRO A 328 39.18 -29.54 -22.91
CA PRO A 328 37.76 -29.90 -22.60
C PRO A 328 37.45 -31.44 -22.35
N LEU A 329 36.15 -31.78 -22.18
CA LEU A 329 35.42 -33.07 -22.47
C LEU A 329 35.22 -34.19 -21.39
N PRO A 330 34.15 -35.02 -21.51
CA PRO A 330 33.44 -35.73 -20.42
C PRO A 330 33.61 -37.27 -20.41
N TYR A 331 33.16 -37.96 -19.35
CA TYR A 331 33.01 -39.41 -19.34
C TYR A 331 31.84 -39.93 -18.48
N GLU A 332 31.03 -40.80 -19.08
CA GLU A 332 29.93 -41.59 -18.52
C GLU A 332 30.41 -42.72 -17.60
N SER A 333 29.55 -43.20 -16.67
CA SER A 333 29.20 -44.64 -16.61
C SER A 333 28.15 -44.97 -15.51
N SER A 334 27.00 -45.47 -15.97
CA SER A 334 26.44 -46.79 -15.61
C SER A 334 26.03 -47.15 -14.16
N ARG A 335 24.69 -47.16 -13.95
CA ARG A 335 23.77 -48.08 -13.22
C ARG A 335 24.32 -49.44 -12.69
N PRO A 336 23.70 -50.12 -11.67
CA PRO A 336 22.31 -50.61 -11.74
C PRO A 336 21.48 -50.74 -10.41
N GLN A 337 20.30 -51.33 -10.56
CA GLN A 337 19.03 -51.25 -9.81
C GLN A 337 18.75 -52.32 -8.71
N SER A 338 17.92 -51.94 -7.72
CA SER A 338 16.84 -52.69 -7.02
C SER A 338 17.19 -53.81 -6.00
N PRO A 339 16.28 -54.27 -5.08
CA PRO A 339 14.82 -54.11 -5.02
C PRO A 339 14.16 -53.85 -3.62
N ALA A 340 12.82 -53.83 -3.63
CA ALA A 340 11.82 -53.38 -2.66
C ALA A 340 11.52 -54.29 -1.44
N LEU A 341 10.91 -53.71 -0.39
CA LEU A 341 10.02 -54.39 0.58
C LEU A 341 8.88 -53.47 1.11
N ARG A 342 7.66 -54.00 1.08
CA ARG A 342 6.39 -53.69 1.81
C ARG A 342 5.86 -55.06 2.34
N PRO A 343 4.77 -55.23 3.14
CA PRO A 343 3.82 -54.29 3.81
C PRO A 343 3.43 -54.70 5.28
N ARG A 344 2.63 -53.87 6.01
CA ARG A 344 1.27 -54.17 6.59
C ARG A 344 0.88 -53.36 7.86
N ASN A 345 -0.25 -52.64 7.71
CA ASN A 345 -1.45 -52.47 8.56
C ASN A 345 -1.40 -52.19 10.08
N GLY A 346 -2.09 -51.12 10.49
CA GLY A 346 -2.72 -50.95 11.80
C GLY A 346 -3.25 -49.53 12.05
N ALA A 347 -4.57 -49.36 12.19
CA ALA A 347 -5.27 -48.18 12.71
C ALA A 347 -6.31 -48.68 13.75
N PRO A 348 -6.99 -47.84 14.58
CA PRO A 348 -6.81 -46.42 14.92
C PRO A 348 -6.71 -46.19 16.46
N SER A 349 -6.36 -44.97 16.93
CA SER A 349 -6.72 -44.54 18.29
C SER A 349 -6.81 -43.02 18.42
N ILE A 350 -7.73 -42.61 19.30
CA ILE A 350 -8.35 -41.32 19.50
C ILE A 350 -7.63 -40.55 20.62
N SER A 351 -7.23 -39.31 20.37
CA SER A 351 -7.24 -38.18 21.32
C SER A 351 -7.12 -36.90 20.48
N GLY A 352 -7.97 -35.88 20.60
CA GLY A 352 -8.57 -35.33 21.81
C GLY A 352 -7.90 -33.98 22.06
N GLY A 353 -8.31 -32.96 21.31
CA GLY A 353 -7.90 -31.58 21.57
C GLY A 353 -8.64 -31.01 22.78
N MET A 354 -7.95 -30.15 23.54
CA MET A 354 -8.59 -29.14 24.40
C MET A 354 -7.58 -28.04 24.72
N SER A 355 -7.87 -26.82 24.28
CA SER A 355 -7.64 -25.65 25.12
C SER A 355 -8.78 -24.67 24.91
N THR A 356 -9.61 -24.64 25.95
CA THR A 356 -10.77 -23.81 26.22
C THR A 356 -10.32 -22.42 26.66
N ILE A 357 -10.87 -21.36 26.07
CA ILE A 357 -11.17 -20.13 26.81
C ILE A 357 -12.59 -19.70 26.43
N ALA A 358 -13.53 -20.02 27.31
CA ALA A 358 -14.80 -19.35 27.42
C ALA A 358 -15.00 -19.00 28.90
N SER A 359 -15.22 -17.74 29.21
CA SER A 359 -16.31 -17.38 30.12
C SER A 359 -16.69 -15.92 29.95
N ALA A 360 -17.92 -15.74 29.48
CA ALA A 360 -18.67 -14.50 29.56
C ALA A 360 -19.18 -14.29 30.99
N ARG A 361 -19.41 -13.03 31.38
CA ARG A 361 -20.37 -12.71 32.45
C ARG A 361 -21.22 -11.51 32.06
N GLN A 362 -22.51 -11.77 31.88
CA GLN A 362 -23.58 -10.80 31.71
C GLN A 362 -24.00 -10.18 33.06
N LEU A 363 -24.35 -8.89 32.99
CA LEU A 363 -25.45 -8.16 33.64
C LEU A 363 -25.63 -8.25 35.17
N ASN A 364 -25.57 -7.08 35.81
CA ASN A 364 -26.59 -6.72 36.81
C ASN A 364 -26.80 -5.20 36.87
N THR A 365 -28.04 -4.78 36.56
CA THR A 365 -28.59 -3.45 36.81
C THR A 365 -29.14 -3.37 38.24
N LYS A 366 -28.82 -2.32 38.99
CA LYS A 366 -29.68 -1.71 40.04
C LYS A 366 -29.16 -0.31 40.34
N GLY A 367 -30.04 0.69 40.24
CA GLY A 367 -29.72 2.10 40.44
C GLY A 367 -29.62 2.52 41.90
N PHE A 368 -29.06 3.71 42.12
CA PHE A 368 -29.40 4.61 43.22
C PHE A 368 -29.03 6.05 42.86
N SER A 369 -29.85 6.97 43.35
CA SER A 369 -29.91 8.41 43.08
C SER A 369 -29.03 9.24 44.04
N HIS A 370 -28.73 10.47 43.61
CA HIS A 370 -28.30 11.68 44.34
C HIS A 370 -27.05 11.64 45.25
N ASN A 371 -26.04 12.44 44.91
CA ASN A 371 -25.74 13.71 45.60
C ASN A 371 -24.60 14.47 44.89
N GLY A 372 -24.72 15.80 44.86
CA GLY A 372 -23.86 16.69 44.09
C GLY A 372 -22.55 17.11 44.76
N ALA A 373 -21.73 17.81 43.98
CA ALA A 373 -20.78 18.79 44.47
C ALA A 373 -20.48 19.79 43.34
N HIS A 374 -20.61 21.07 43.73
CA HIS A 374 -20.35 22.30 43.00
C HIS A 374 -18.88 22.49 42.59
N ILE A 375 -18.68 23.54 41.76
CA ILE A 375 -17.53 24.49 41.63
C ILE A 375 -17.07 24.54 40.15
N GLU A 376 -16.88 25.66 39.46
CA GLU A 376 -17.32 27.07 39.51
C GLU A 376 -17.03 27.62 38.11
N HIS A 377 -17.89 28.52 37.61
CA HIS A 377 -17.66 29.28 36.38
C HIS A 377 -16.66 30.41 36.65
N HIS A 378 -15.63 30.56 35.81
CA HIS A 378 -14.94 31.83 35.61
C HIS A 378 -15.17 32.31 34.19
N GLU A 379 -16.10 33.24 34.09
CA GLU A 379 -16.34 34.13 32.96
C GLU A 379 -15.34 35.29 33.06
N ASN A 380 -14.65 35.61 31.96
CA ASN A 380 -13.99 36.91 31.80
C ASN A 380 -14.30 37.41 30.38
N VAL A 381 -15.00 38.55 30.36
CA VAL A 381 -15.41 39.35 29.22
C VAL A 381 -14.51 40.59 29.14
N ASP A 382 -14.50 41.21 27.95
CA ASP A 382 -13.81 42.43 27.48
C ASP A 382 -12.44 42.16 26.80
N ARG A 383 -12.14 42.66 25.60
CA ARG A 383 -12.69 43.81 24.87
C ARG A 383 -12.37 43.72 23.37
N THR A 384 -13.26 44.31 22.58
CA THR A 384 -13.17 44.65 21.15
C THR A 384 -12.04 45.63 20.82
N GLU A 385 -11.29 45.39 19.74
CA GLU A 385 -10.70 46.45 18.91
C GLU A 385 -10.88 46.10 17.41
N GLU A 386 -11.67 46.93 16.72
CA GLU A 386 -11.71 47.04 15.27
C GLU A 386 -10.59 47.98 14.81
N LEU A 387 -9.83 47.60 13.77
CA LEU A 387 -9.21 48.55 12.84
C LEU A 387 -8.86 47.83 11.52
N SER A 388 -9.50 48.25 10.42
CA SER A 388 -9.09 48.00 9.03
C SER A 388 -8.43 49.28 8.46
N PRO A 389 -8.01 49.30 7.19
CA PRO A 389 -6.79 48.72 6.62
C PRO A 389 -5.80 49.83 6.17
N MET A 390 -4.50 49.56 6.13
CA MET A 390 -3.52 50.45 5.48
C MET A 390 -2.77 49.76 4.35
N THR A 391 -2.96 50.34 3.17
CA THR A 391 -2.14 50.26 1.97
C THR A 391 -0.74 50.84 2.21
N ASP A 392 0.27 50.16 1.67
CA ASP A 392 1.48 50.67 0.98
C ASP A 392 2.38 49.43 0.74
N GLY A 393 2.84 49.08 -0.45
CA GLY A 393 3.48 49.92 -1.46
C GLY A 393 4.97 50.02 -1.12
N PHE A 394 5.87 49.73 -2.09
CA PHE A 394 7.36 49.76 -2.04
C PHE A 394 8.05 48.42 -1.65
N VAL A 395 9.11 47.87 -2.28
CA VAL A 395 9.99 48.09 -3.47
C VAL A 395 10.73 46.77 -3.75
N HIS A 396 10.99 46.39 -5.01
CA HIS A 396 12.34 46.13 -5.58
C HIS A 396 12.34 45.27 -6.85
N GLU A 397 12.52 45.98 -7.97
CA GLU A 397 13.17 45.48 -9.17
C GLU A 397 14.66 45.19 -8.84
N ARG A 398 15.13 43.95 -9.09
CA ARG A 398 16.53 43.74 -9.51
C ARG A 398 16.78 42.41 -10.23
N ARG A 399 17.40 42.58 -11.40
CA ARG A 399 18.10 41.67 -12.30
C ARG A 399 18.89 40.50 -11.68
N THR A 400 18.80 39.36 -12.38
CA THR A 400 19.84 38.37 -12.75
C THR A 400 21.01 38.09 -11.80
N GLN A 401 21.22 36.80 -11.46
CA GLN A 401 22.52 36.11 -11.62
C GLN A 401 22.40 34.61 -11.31
N ASN A 402 22.73 33.77 -12.31
CA ASN A 402 23.16 32.39 -12.10
C ASN A 402 24.54 32.38 -11.45
N PRO A 403 24.83 31.41 -10.57
CA PRO A 403 26.20 30.94 -10.39
C PRO A 403 26.32 29.48 -10.84
N THR A 404 27.10 29.30 -11.89
CA THR A 404 27.91 28.10 -12.13
C THR A 404 28.88 27.92 -10.98
N GLY A 405 28.95 26.71 -10.42
CA GLY A 405 29.96 26.31 -9.44
C GLY A 405 30.29 24.83 -9.60
N SER A 406 31.37 24.55 -10.33
CA SER A 406 32.12 23.29 -10.32
C SER A 406 33.09 23.25 -9.11
N VAL A 407 33.70 22.06 -8.87
CA VAL A 407 34.80 21.71 -7.93
C VAL A 407 34.24 21.13 -6.60
N CYS A 408 34.55 19.91 -6.12
CA CYS A 408 35.49 18.82 -6.44
C CYS A 408 34.76 17.47 -6.47
#